data_AF-A0A1R0W7K2-F1
#
_entry.id   AF-A0A1R0W7K2-F1
#
_cell.length_a   1.000
_cell.length_b   1.000
_cell.length_c   1.000
_cell.angle_alpha   90.00
_cell.angle_beta   90.00
_cell.angle_gamma   90.00
#
_symmetry.space_group_name_H-M   'P 1'
#
loop_
_entity.id
_entity.type
_entity.pdbx_description
1 polymer ?
#
loop_
_entity_poly.entity_id
_entity_poly.type
_entity_poly.pdbx_seq_one_letter_code
_entity_poly.pdbx_strand_id
1 'polypeptide(L)'
;MEAEQLLKKIEDSHYWDARVKRLSTNFFGDELVLVYEDDDREVVLKFSNCYQINYNHALNYDKEKPVRELNSNQLPYFLQNIELQDYISNGIKYFKCKIAMPPLDLEILSKELIVLKK
;
A
#
# COMPACT_ATOMS: atom_id res chain seq x y z
N MET A 1 -7.82 -13.20 13.56
CA MET A 1 -8.21 -11.77 13.53
C MET A 1 -8.46 -11.35 12.07
N GLU A 2 -9.20 -10.28 11.79
CA GLU A 2 -9.59 -9.96 10.39
C GLU A 2 -8.39 -9.48 9.57
N ALA A 3 -7.54 -8.65 10.19
CA ALA A 3 -6.26 -8.24 9.64
C ALA A 3 -5.40 -9.43 9.23
N GLU A 4 -5.31 -10.49 10.04
CA GLU A 4 -4.53 -11.70 9.69
C GLU A 4 -5.08 -12.41 8.45
N GLN A 5 -6.41 -12.47 8.29
CA GLN A 5 -7.02 -13.09 7.11
C GLN A 5 -6.78 -12.27 5.85
N LEU A 6 -6.81 -10.94 5.96
CA LEU A 6 -6.47 -10.03 4.86
C LEU A 6 -4.99 -10.09 4.52
N LEU A 7 -4.11 -10.12 5.52
CA LEU A 7 -2.66 -10.24 5.33
C LEU A 7 -2.32 -11.54 4.62
N LYS A 8 -2.91 -12.65 5.03
CA LYS A 8 -2.72 -13.94 4.35
C LYS A 8 -3.12 -13.88 2.87
N LYS A 9 -4.23 -13.20 2.52
CA LYS A 9 -4.64 -13.02 1.12
C LYS A 9 -3.63 -12.20 0.30
N ILE A 10 -2.94 -11.26 0.95
CA ILE A 10 -1.87 -10.46 0.34
C ILE A 10 -0.60 -11.31 0.19
N GLU A 11 -0.24 -12.12 1.18
CA GLU A 11 0.88 -13.06 1.11
C GLU A 11 0.68 -14.13 0.03
N ASP A 12 -0.55 -14.64 -0.13
CA ASP A 12 -0.97 -15.56 -1.19
C ASP A 12 -0.94 -14.92 -2.61
N SER A 13 -0.54 -13.65 -2.72
CA SER A 13 -0.27 -12.98 -4.00
C SER A 13 1.22 -12.70 -4.22
N HIS A 14 2.10 -13.35 -3.46
CA HIS A 14 3.56 -13.29 -3.63
C HIS A 14 4.10 -11.87 -3.80
N TYR A 15 3.60 -10.92 -3.00
CA TYR A 15 3.90 -9.50 -3.17
C TYR A 15 5.37 -9.12 -3.03
N TRP A 16 6.22 -10.02 -2.50
CA TRP A 16 7.63 -9.75 -2.27
C TRP A 16 8.33 -9.45 -3.60
N ASP A 17 8.97 -8.29 -3.69
CA ASP A 17 9.56 -7.73 -4.90
C ASP A 17 8.55 -7.50 -6.05
N ALA A 18 7.25 -7.48 -5.76
CA ALA A 18 6.23 -7.13 -6.74
C ALA A 18 6.30 -5.64 -7.10
N ARG A 19 6.25 -5.35 -8.41
CA ARG A 19 6.30 -3.97 -8.90
C ARG A 19 4.99 -3.24 -8.60
N VAL A 20 5.10 -2.05 -8.03
CA VAL A 20 3.97 -1.15 -7.84
C VAL A 20 3.64 -0.43 -9.15
N LYS A 21 2.41 -0.61 -9.62
CA LYS A 21 1.91 -0.02 -10.86
C LYS A 21 1.22 1.31 -10.62
N ARG A 22 0.57 1.45 -9.47
CA ARG A 22 -0.19 2.64 -9.11
C ARG A 22 -0.30 2.80 -7.61
N LEU A 23 -0.14 4.02 -7.15
CA LEU A 23 -0.48 4.48 -5.82
C LEU A 23 -1.24 5.79 -5.95
N SER A 24 -2.48 5.83 -5.49
CA SER A 24 -3.34 7.01 -5.64
C SER A 24 -4.19 7.23 -4.40
N THR A 25 -4.29 8.48 -3.98
CA THR A 25 -5.26 8.95 -2.99
C THR A 25 -6.42 9.65 -3.68
N ASN A 26 -7.63 9.35 -3.23
CA ASN A 26 -8.87 9.94 -3.75
C ASN A 26 -9.67 10.57 -2.61
N PHE A 27 -10.68 11.35 -2.96
CA PHE A 27 -11.66 11.90 -2.00
C PHE A 27 -11.01 12.58 -0.79
N PHE A 28 -10.10 13.53 -1.05
CA PHE A 28 -9.38 14.27 0.01
C PHE A 28 -8.54 13.39 0.95
N GLY A 29 -8.12 12.21 0.49
CA GLY A 29 -7.33 11.27 1.28
C GLY A 29 -8.17 10.29 2.09
N ASP A 30 -9.49 10.25 1.88
CA ASP A 30 -10.36 9.25 2.51
C ASP A 30 -10.17 7.84 1.90
N GLU A 31 -9.71 7.76 0.66
CA GLU A 31 -9.36 6.50 0.00
C GLU A 31 -7.90 6.47 -0.45
N LEU A 32 -7.27 5.29 -0.30
CA LEU A 32 -5.97 4.97 -0.89
C LEU A 32 -6.10 3.68 -1.71
N VAL A 33 -5.59 3.71 -2.94
CA VAL A 33 -5.53 2.55 -3.82
C VAL A 33 -4.08 2.27 -4.18
N LEU A 34 -3.61 1.07 -3.84
CA LEU A 34 -2.33 0.52 -4.25
C LEU A 34 -2.59 -0.63 -5.24
N VAL A 35 -1.89 -0.63 -6.36
CA VAL A 35 -1.93 -1.70 -7.37
C VAL A 35 -0.52 -2.21 -7.61
N TYR A 36 -0.34 -3.52 -7.56
CA TYR A 36 0.93 -4.19 -7.84
C TYR A 36 0.74 -5.44 -8.70
N GLU A 37 1.81 -5.89 -9.35
CA GLU A 37 1.85 -7.07 -10.22
C GLU A 37 1.80 -8.38 -9.40
N ASP A 38 1.02 -9.36 -9.85
CA ASP A 38 0.98 -10.75 -9.35
C ASP A 38 0.99 -11.67 -10.58
N ASP A 39 2.19 -12.04 -11.04
CA ASP A 39 2.45 -12.72 -12.32
C ASP A 39 1.75 -12.01 -13.51
N ASP A 40 0.74 -12.64 -14.12
CA ASP A 40 -0.04 -12.13 -15.25
C ASP A 40 -1.26 -11.30 -14.81
N ARG A 41 -1.41 -11.01 -13.51
CA ARG A 41 -2.56 -10.36 -12.88
C ARG A 41 -2.18 -9.13 -12.10
N GLU A 42 -3.19 -8.37 -11.70
CA GLU A 42 -3.01 -7.23 -10.80
C GLU A 42 -3.69 -7.50 -9.45
N VAL A 43 -3.01 -7.15 -8.37
CA VAL A 43 -3.62 -7.09 -7.05
C VAL A 43 -3.89 -5.65 -6.68
N VAL A 44 -5.08 -5.40 -6.16
CA VAL A 44 -5.52 -4.07 -5.73
C VAL A 44 -5.79 -4.11 -4.23
N LEU A 45 -5.06 -3.29 -3.48
CA LEU A 45 -5.39 -2.95 -2.10
C LEU A 45 -6.16 -1.64 -2.10
N LYS A 46 -7.42 -1.67 -1.67
CA LYS A 46 -8.26 -0.50 -1.50
C LYS A 46 -8.52 -0.25 -0.03
N PHE A 47 -8.00 0.86 0.48
CA PHE A 47 -8.31 1.38 1.80
C PHE A 47 -9.37 2.47 1.65
N SER A 48 -10.40 2.43 2.50
CA SER A 48 -11.51 3.40 2.52
C SER A 48 -11.77 3.88 3.94
N ASN A 49 -12.42 5.04 4.09
CA ASN A 49 -12.62 5.67 5.40
C ASN A 49 -11.28 5.84 6.13
N CYS A 50 -10.31 6.42 5.45
CA CYS A 50 -8.95 6.61 5.96
C CYS A 50 -8.90 7.80 6.92
N TYR A 51 -8.32 7.56 8.10
CA TYR A 51 -8.11 8.58 9.12
C TYR A 51 -6.68 9.14 9.09
N GLN A 52 -5.73 8.36 8.57
CA GLN A 52 -4.34 8.77 8.45
C GLN A 52 -3.69 8.06 7.26
N ILE A 53 -2.95 8.83 6.46
CA ILE A 53 -2.09 8.33 5.39
C ILE A 53 -0.78 9.11 5.45
N ASN A 54 0.31 8.44 5.81
CA ASN A 54 1.64 9.03 5.86
C ASN A 54 2.48 8.52 4.70
N TYR A 55 3.07 9.44 3.94
CA TYR A 55 4.05 9.13 2.89
C TYR A 55 5.45 9.51 3.37
N ASN A 56 6.25 8.50 3.71
CA ASN A 56 7.59 8.70 4.25
C ASN A 56 8.61 8.37 3.17
N HIS A 57 9.04 9.39 2.41
CA HIS A 57 10.14 9.21 1.46
C HIS A 57 11.49 9.27 2.17
N ALA A 58 12.39 8.36 1.80
CA ALA A 58 13.76 8.36 2.26
C ALA A 58 14.46 9.66 1.86
N LEU A 59 14.90 10.46 2.84
CA LEU A 59 15.54 11.77 2.60
C LEU A 59 16.94 11.64 1.96
N ASN A 60 17.57 10.49 2.12
CA ASN A 60 18.86 10.16 1.51
C ASN A 60 18.73 9.57 0.09
N TYR A 61 17.51 9.43 -0.44
CA TYR A 61 17.29 9.03 -1.82
C TYR A 61 17.18 10.28 -2.70
N ASP A 62 18.16 10.47 -3.57
CA ASP A 62 18.13 11.56 -4.54
C ASP A 62 17.12 11.27 -5.66
N LYS A 63 16.15 12.18 -5.83
CA LYS A 63 15.13 12.10 -6.86
C LYS A 63 15.64 12.84 -8.10
N GLU A 64 16.66 12.25 -8.76
CA GLU A 64 17.38 12.86 -9.88
C GLU A 64 16.46 13.41 -10.99
N LYS A 65 15.28 12.78 -11.18
CA LYS A 65 14.25 13.21 -12.12
C LYS A 65 12.87 13.23 -11.45
N PRO A 66 11.97 14.15 -11.86
CA PRO A 66 10.58 14.11 -11.42
C PRO A 66 9.95 12.76 -11.76
N VAL A 67 9.31 12.11 -10.77
CA VAL A 67 8.67 10.80 -10.93
C VAL A 67 7.66 10.77 -12.09
N ARG A 68 6.98 11.89 -12.36
CA ARG A 68 6.04 12.06 -13.49
C ARG A 68 6.68 11.91 -14.88
N GLU A 69 8.00 12.01 -14.98
CA GLU A 69 8.75 11.84 -16.23
C GLU A 69 9.30 10.42 -16.40
N LEU A 70 9.22 9.59 -15.36
CA LEU A 70 9.65 8.20 -15.40
C LEU A 70 8.57 7.34 -16.06
N ASN A 71 8.99 6.42 -16.93
CA ASN A 71 8.10 5.37 -17.41
C ASN A 71 7.98 4.24 -16.38
N SER A 72 7.02 3.33 -16.57
CA SER A 72 6.74 2.25 -15.62
C SER A 72 7.93 1.32 -15.33
N ASN A 73 8.89 1.18 -16.25
CA ASN A 73 10.09 0.37 -16.03
C ASN A 73 11.18 1.12 -15.25
N GLN A 74 11.08 2.44 -15.16
CA GLN A 74 12.02 3.30 -14.42
C GLN A 74 11.54 3.61 -12.99
N LEU A 75 10.28 3.30 -12.66
CA LEU A 75 9.77 3.49 -11.31
C LEU A 75 10.41 2.46 -10.36
N PRO A 76 11.09 2.91 -9.29
CA PRO A 76 11.86 2.03 -8.41
C PRO A 76 11.01 1.38 -7.31
N TYR A 77 9.68 1.44 -7.40
CA TYR A 77 8.79 1.04 -6.31
C TYR A 77 8.44 -0.44 -6.41
N PHE A 78 9.05 -1.23 -5.54
CA PHE A 78 8.77 -2.66 -5.36
C PHE A 78 8.37 -2.90 -3.91
N LEU A 79 7.36 -3.72 -3.69
CA LEU A 79 6.92 -4.05 -2.34
C LEU A 79 7.96 -4.96 -1.67
N GLN A 80 8.38 -4.60 -0.47
CA GLN A 80 9.34 -5.38 0.31
C GLN A 80 8.74 -5.94 1.58
N ASN A 81 7.78 -5.25 2.20
CA ASN A 81 7.12 -5.73 3.40
C ASN A 81 5.74 -5.09 3.53
N ILE A 82 4.76 -5.86 4.00
CA ILE A 82 3.42 -5.40 4.37
C ILE A 82 3.12 -5.91 5.77
N GLU A 83 2.93 -4.98 6.70
CA GLU A 83 2.42 -5.28 8.05
C GLU A 83 0.97 -4.83 8.12
N LEU A 84 0.10 -5.70 8.65
CA LEU A 84 -1.32 -5.39 8.83
C LEU A 84 -1.80 -5.91 10.19
N GLN A 85 -2.38 -5.02 10.97
CA GLN A 85 -2.90 -5.36 12.29
C GLN A 85 -4.27 -4.72 12.54
N ASP A 86 -5.11 -5.42 13.30
CA ASP A 86 -6.30 -4.81 13.87
C ASP A 86 -5.87 -3.80 14.95
N TYR A 87 -6.45 -2.61 14.94
CA TYR A 87 -6.21 -1.57 15.93
C TYR A 87 -7.54 -1.14 16.54
N ILE A 88 -7.66 -1.20 17.87
CA ILE A 88 -8.88 -0.81 18.58
C ILE A 88 -8.63 0.52 19.29
N SER A 89 -9.47 1.51 19.02
CA SER A 89 -9.45 2.81 19.71
C SER A 89 -10.88 3.20 20.05
N ASN A 90 -11.12 3.49 21.34
CA ASN A 90 -12.45 3.83 21.88
C ASN A 90 -13.55 2.83 21.50
N GLY A 91 -13.23 1.52 21.49
CA GLY A 91 -14.17 0.45 21.13
C GLY A 91 -14.46 0.32 19.63
N ILE A 92 -13.88 1.18 18.79
CA ILE A 92 -13.97 1.11 17.33
C ILE A 92 -12.73 0.40 16.79
N LYS A 93 -12.95 -0.54 15.88
CA LYS A 93 -11.89 -1.27 15.19
C LYS A 93 -11.47 -0.55 13.91
N TYR A 94 -10.17 -0.59 13.64
CA TYR A 94 -9.50 -0.05 12.46
C TYR A 94 -8.46 -1.05 11.96
N PHE A 95 -7.98 -0.85 10.73
CA PHE A 95 -6.78 -1.46 10.21
C PHE A 95 -5.63 -0.47 10.28
N LYS A 96 -4.53 -0.88 10.92
CA LYS A 96 -3.26 -0.18 10.84
C LYS A 96 -2.35 -0.98 9.90
N CYS A 97 -1.99 -0.37 8.78
CA CYS A 97 -1.17 -0.99 7.75
C CYS A 97 0.13 -0.22 7.58
N LYS A 98 1.24 -0.93 7.45
CA LYS A 98 2.52 -0.38 7.03
C LYS A 98 2.98 -1.10 5.77
N ILE A 99 3.48 -0.34 4.80
CA ILE A 99 3.97 -0.88 3.53
C ILE A 99 5.36 -0.30 3.29
N ALA A 100 6.35 -1.17 3.16
CA ALA A 100 7.71 -0.80 2.77
C ALA A 100 7.88 -1.00 1.27
N MET A 101 8.22 0.08 0.56
CA MET A 101 8.58 0.07 -0.86
C MET A 101 9.64 1.15 -1.16
N PRO A 102 10.90 0.94 -0.75
CA PRO A 102 11.95 1.93 -0.90
C PRO A 102 11.97 2.54 -2.32
N PRO A 103 12.08 3.87 -2.43
CA PRO A 103 12.41 4.83 -1.39
C PRO A 103 11.21 5.39 -0.60
N LEU A 104 10.06 4.72 -0.58
CA LEU A 104 8.83 5.18 0.08
C LEU A 104 8.29 4.14 1.07
N ASP A 105 8.03 4.57 2.30
CA ASP A 105 7.23 3.81 3.26
C ASP A 105 5.87 4.46 3.46
N LEU A 106 4.82 3.64 3.58
CA LEU A 106 3.47 4.09 3.90
C LEU A 106 3.05 3.64 5.28
N GLU A 107 2.34 4.52 5.99
CA GLU A 107 1.55 4.14 7.15
C GLU A 107 0.11 4.60 6.96
N ILE A 108 -0.83 3.65 7.06
CA ILE A 108 -2.24 3.86 6.77
C ILE A 108 -3.07 3.43 7.98
N LEU A 109 -4.03 4.26 8.37
CA LEU A 109 -5.06 3.93 9.34
C LEU A 109 -6.42 4.08 8.66
N SER A 110 -7.15 2.99 8.49
CA SER A 110 -8.46 2.98 7.82
C SER A 110 -9.48 2.15 8.59
N LYS A 111 -10.77 2.36 8.31
CA LYS A 111 -11.82 1.43 8.79
C LYS A 111 -11.98 0.21 7.90
N GLU A 112 -11.67 0.35 6.61
CA GLU A 112 -11.90 -0.71 5.64
C GLU A 112 -10.64 -0.95 4.81
N LEU A 113 -10.43 -2.23 4.48
CA LEU A 113 -9.43 -2.72 3.54
C LEU A 113 -10.05 -3.84 2.71
N ILE A 114 -9.99 -3.69 1.39
CA ILE A 114 -10.39 -4.70 0.41
C ILE A 114 -9.18 -5.12 -0.40
N VAL A 115 -9.03 -6.44 -0.60
CA VAL A 115 -8.01 -7.05 -1.47
C VAL A 115 -8.72 -7.67 -2.67
N LEU A 116 -8.40 -7.21 -3.88
CA LEU A 116 -8.97 -7.72 -5.13
C LEU A 116 -7.85 -8.28 -6.02
N LYS A 117 -8.06 -9.44 -6.62
CA LYS A 117 -7.23 -9.97 -7.72
C LYS A 117 -7.97 -9.75 -9.04
N LYS A 118 -7.33 -9.10 -10.00
CA LYS A 118 -7.87 -8.79 -11.33
C LYS A 118 -7.20 -9.63 -12.41
#